data_AF-A0A061NQQ0-F1
#
_entry.id   AF-A0A061NQQ0-F1
#
_cell.length_a   1.000
_cell.length_b   1.000
_cell.length_c   1.000
_cell.angle_alpha   90.00
_cell.angle_beta   90.00
_cell.angle_gamma   90.00
#
_symmetry.space_group_name_H-M   'P 1'
#
loop_
_entity.id
_entity.type
_entity.pdbx_description
1 polymer ?
#
loop_
_entity_poly.entity_id
_entity_poly.type
_entity_poly.pdbx_seq_one_letter_code
_entity_poly.pdbx_strand_id
1 'polypeptide(L)'
;MKRWVLITVLVGMVAWVMYDTFRAQEDSYVIIDQGEEAGEDLETGLSPGDQAPNFELETMSGETIRLSDYRGERVILNFWATWCHRAVQKCLICRRFMKMQKRM
;
A
#
# COMPACT_ATOMS: atom_id res chain seq x y z
N MET A 1 -47.40 11.96 -20.13
CA MET A 1 -46.98 10.82 -19.28
C MET A 1 -45.56 10.30 -19.57
N LYS A 2 -44.99 10.42 -20.79
CA LYS A 2 -43.64 9.90 -21.12
C LYS A 2 -42.46 10.83 -20.76
N ARG A 3 -42.70 12.13 -20.55
CA ARG A 3 -41.66 13.14 -20.24
C ARG A 3 -41.08 12.99 -18.83
N TRP A 4 -41.87 12.48 -17.87
CA TRP A 4 -41.45 12.29 -16.48
C TRP A 4 -40.53 11.07 -16.32
N VAL A 5 -40.69 10.04 -17.15
CA VAL A 5 -39.83 8.84 -17.14
C VAL A 5 -38.39 9.19 -17.55
N LEU A 6 -38.21 10.10 -18.51
CA LEU A 6 -36.87 10.55 -18.91
C LEU A 6 -36.18 11.34 -17.80
N ILE A 7 -36.94 12.13 -17.04
CA ILE A 7 -36.41 12.92 -15.92
C ILE A 7 -35.97 11.99 -14.78
N THR A 8 -36.77 10.98 -14.41
CA THR A 8 -36.39 10.06 -13.34
C THR A 8 -35.17 9.22 -13.70
N VAL A 9 -35.03 8.81 -14.97
CA VAL A 9 -33.84 8.08 -15.45
C VAL A 9 -32.60 8.97 -15.47
N LEU A 10 -32.71 10.22 -15.93
CA LEU A 10 -31.61 11.18 -15.92
C LEU A 10 -31.15 11.50 -14.50
N VAL A 11 -32.08 11.73 -13.58
CA VAL A 11 -31.75 11.99 -12.16
C VAL A 11 -31.09 10.78 -11.52
N GLY A 12 -31.55 9.56 -11.81
CA GLY A 12 -30.93 8.33 -11.33
C GLY A 12 -29.50 8.14 -11.86
N MET A 13 -29.26 8.43 -13.14
CA MET A 13 -27.94 8.34 -13.76
C MET A 13 -26.98 9.39 -13.19
N VAL A 14 -27.45 10.62 -13.00
CA VAL A 14 -26.65 11.69 -12.39
C VAL A 14 -26.35 11.39 -10.92
N ALA A 15 -27.33 10.89 -10.16
CA ALA A 15 -27.12 10.48 -8.78
C ALA A 15 -26.15 9.31 -8.67
N TRP A 16 -26.21 8.33 -9.58
CA TRP A 16 -25.28 7.21 -9.62
C TRP A 16 -23.85 7.66 -9.96
N VAL A 17 -23.68 8.55 -10.94
CA VAL A 17 -22.38 9.14 -11.27
C VAL A 17 -21.85 9.97 -10.10
N MET A 18 -22.69 10.80 -9.47
CA MET A 18 -22.26 11.54 -8.27
C MET A 18 -21.86 10.60 -7.15
N TYR A 19 -22.62 9.54 -6.91
CA TYR A 19 -22.28 8.52 -5.92
C TYR A 19 -20.94 7.85 -6.22
N ASP A 20 -20.73 7.40 -7.45
CA ASP A 20 -19.48 6.78 -7.90
C ASP A 20 -18.29 7.73 -7.73
N THR A 21 -18.43 8.99 -8.13
CA THR A 21 -17.39 10.00 -7.97
C THR A 21 -17.11 10.35 -6.51
N PHE A 22 -18.12 10.35 -5.63
CA PHE A 22 -17.93 10.60 -4.21
C PHE A 22 -17.28 9.41 -3.51
N ARG A 23 -17.61 8.17 -3.90
CA ARG A 23 -16.93 6.96 -3.37
C ARG A 23 -15.47 6.90 -3.79
N ALA A 24 -15.12 7.40 -4.97
CA ALA A 24 -13.75 7.39 -5.47
C ALA A 24 -12.78 8.31 -4.69
N GLN A 25 -13.27 9.18 -3.79
CA GLN A 25 -12.44 10.13 -3.02
C GLN A 25 -12.00 9.58 -1.64
N GLU A 26 -12.64 8.53 -1.10
CA GLU A 26 -12.38 8.03 0.27
C GLU A 26 -11.21 7.03 0.38
N ASP A 27 -10.70 6.47 -0.72
CA ASP A 27 -9.82 5.29 -0.64
C ASP A 27 -8.31 5.53 -0.42
N SER A 28 -7.80 6.76 -0.26
CA SER A 28 -6.38 6.92 0.14
C SER A 28 -5.96 8.33 0.56
N TYR A 29 -6.32 8.74 1.78
CA TYR A 29 -5.49 9.70 2.51
C TYR A 29 -5.51 9.37 4.00
N VAL A 30 -4.57 8.51 4.42
CA VAL A 30 -4.27 8.32 5.83
C VAL A 30 -3.53 9.56 6.31
N ILE A 31 -4.21 10.40 7.08
CA ILE A 31 -3.59 11.51 7.80
C ILE A 31 -2.92 10.90 9.02
N ILE A 32 -1.59 10.93 9.04
CA ILE A 32 -0.80 10.62 10.24
C ILE A 32 -0.91 11.85 11.14
N ASP A 33 -1.86 11.83 12.06
CA ASP A 33 -1.99 12.83 13.11
C ASP A 33 -0.90 12.57 14.16
N GLN A 34 0.03 13.51 14.32
CA GLN A 34 1.05 13.45 15.36
C GLN A 34 0.43 13.93 16.68
N GLY A 35 -0.07 12.98 17.46
CA GLY A 35 -0.43 13.16 18.87
C GLY A 35 0.56 12.42 19.76
N GLU A 36 1.46 13.16 20.38
CA GLU A 36 2.35 12.73 21.46
C GLU A 36 1.53 12.33 22.70
N GLU A 37 1.77 11.15 23.28
CA GLU A 37 2.27 10.96 24.65
C GLU A 37 2.20 9.48 25.12
N ALA A 38 3.40 8.97 25.45
CA ALA A 38 3.76 8.02 26.51
C ALA A 38 2.81 6.87 26.93
N GLY A 39 3.34 5.65 26.81
CA GLY A 39 3.20 4.64 27.87
C GLY A 39 2.59 3.31 27.46
N GLU A 40 3.50 2.37 27.17
CA GLU A 40 3.37 0.92 27.38
C GLU A 40 2.42 0.16 26.43
N ASP A 41 3.01 -0.86 25.80
CA ASP A 41 2.40 -1.81 24.86
C ASP A 41 2.11 -1.25 23.45
N LEU A 42 3.19 -0.90 22.74
CA LEU A 42 3.14 -0.71 21.29
C LEU A 42 2.64 -2.00 20.64
N GLU A 43 1.37 -2.03 20.25
CA GLU A 43 0.81 -3.16 19.51
C GLU A 43 1.65 -3.41 18.25
N THR A 44 2.02 -4.68 18.07
CA THR A 44 2.71 -5.10 16.86
C THR A 44 1.67 -5.19 15.74
N GLY A 45 1.80 -4.35 14.73
CA GLY A 45 0.75 -4.15 13.74
C GLY A 45 1.25 -3.56 12.41
N LEU A 46 0.34 -3.42 11.47
CA LEU A 46 0.62 -2.91 10.12
C LEU A 46 0.08 -1.48 9.92
N SER A 47 -0.53 -0.90 10.94
CA SER A 47 -1.06 0.46 10.89
C SER A 47 0.08 1.46 11.10
N PRO A 48 -0.03 2.68 10.55
CA PRO A 48 0.94 3.72 10.84
C PRO A 48 1.00 4.02 12.34
N GLY A 49 2.19 4.03 12.92
CA GLY A 49 2.41 4.22 14.36
C GLY A 49 2.62 2.92 15.13
N ASP A 50 2.16 1.78 14.60
CA ASP A 50 2.37 0.47 15.21
C ASP A 50 3.85 0.07 15.16
N GLN A 51 4.25 -0.82 16.07
CA GLN A 51 5.55 -1.47 15.94
C GLN A 51 5.52 -2.46 14.77
N ALA A 52 6.43 -2.26 13.81
CA ALA A 52 6.60 -3.18 12.70
C ALA A 52 6.90 -4.62 13.23
N PRO A 53 6.20 -5.65 12.74
CA PRO A 53 6.44 -7.02 13.12
C PRO A 53 7.88 -7.44 12.81
N ASN A 54 8.56 -8.03 13.80
CA ASN A 54 9.91 -8.50 13.58
C ASN A 54 9.88 -9.73 12.65
N PHE A 55 10.84 -9.79 11.74
CA PHE A 55 11.04 -10.92 10.85
C PHE A 55 12.53 -11.23 10.71
N GLU A 56 12.81 -12.48 10.34
CA GLU A 56 14.14 -12.99 10.07
C GLU A 56 14.16 -13.55 8.65
N LEU A 57 15.15 -13.16 7.85
CA LEU A 57 15.30 -13.63 6.47
C LEU A 57 16.73 -14.11 6.24
N GLU A 58 16.86 -15.13 5.41
CA GLU A 58 18.15 -15.58 4.90
C GLU A 58 18.45 -14.84 3.58
N THR A 59 19.62 -14.25 3.48
CA THR A 59 20.12 -13.61 2.27
C THR A 59 20.62 -14.64 1.27
N MET A 60 20.82 -14.23 0.03
CA MET A 60 21.38 -15.11 -1.01
C MET A 60 22.83 -15.52 -0.71
N SER A 61 23.49 -14.83 0.21
CA SER A 61 24.84 -15.13 0.69
C SER A 61 24.85 -16.09 1.89
N GLY A 62 23.67 -16.52 2.37
CA GLY A 62 23.52 -17.41 3.54
C GLY A 62 23.60 -16.68 4.89
N GLU A 63 23.64 -15.34 4.89
CA GLU A 63 23.58 -14.54 6.11
C GLU A 63 22.13 -14.35 6.56
N THR A 64 21.91 -14.44 7.86
CA THR A 64 20.62 -14.17 8.49
C THR A 64 20.50 -12.69 8.84
N ILE A 65 19.46 -12.02 8.35
CA ILE A 65 19.14 -10.63 8.69
C ILE A 65 17.85 -10.56 9.51
N ARG A 66 17.81 -9.71 10.54
CA ARG A 66 16.58 -9.42 11.30
C ARG A 66 16.20 -7.96 11.18
N LEU A 67 14.89 -7.68 11.15
CA LEU A 67 14.41 -6.30 11.15
C LEU A 67 14.85 -5.55 12.42
N SER A 68 14.93 -6.25 13.55
CA SER A 68 15.40 -5.70 14.83
C SER A 68 16.81 -5.12 14.78
N ASP A 69 17.65 -5.57 13.85
CA ASP A 69 19.06 -5.14 13.78
C ASP A 69 19.18 -3.71 13.24
N TYR A 70 18.15 -3.24 12.54
CA TYR A 70 18.07 -1.89 11.94
C TYR A 70 17.27 -0.89 12.81
N ARG A 71 17.07 -1.18 14.09
CA ARG A 71 16.34 -0.28 15.02
C ARG A 71 17.10 1.05 15.14
N GLY A 72 16.39 2.15 14.89
CA GLY A 72 16.96 3.50 14.89
C GLY A 72 17.32 4.01 13.48
N GLU A 73 17.29 3.14 12.47
CA GLU A 73 17.50 3.52 11.07
C GLU A 73 16.18 3.63 10.31
N ARG A 74 16.18 4.45 9.25
CA ARG A 74 15.04 4.53 8.32
C ARG A 74 15.18 3.43 7.28
N VAL A 75 14.27 2.44 7.34
CA VAL A 75 14.29 1.28 6.44
C VAL A 75 13.09 1.32 5.49
N ILE A 76 13.31 0.97 4.22
CA ILE A 76 12.26 0.77 3.23
C ILE A 76 12.25 -0.71 2.84
N LEU A 77 11.12 -1.39 3.08
CA LEU A 77 10.95 -2.80 2.72
C LEU A 77 10.34 -2.92 1.32
N ASN A 78 10.99 -3.69 0.44
CA ASN A 78 10.54 -3.94 -0.92
C ASN A 78 10.17 -5.40 -1.13
N PHE A 79 8.88 -5.70 -1.21
CA PHE A 79 8.36 -7.06 -1.42
C PHE A 79 8.26 -7.42 -2.90
N TRP A 80 8.94 -8.49 -3.32
CA TRP A 80 8.87 -9.00 -4.69
C TRP A 80 9.05 -10.52 -4.75
N ALA A 81 8.62 -11.15 -5.85
CA ALA A 81 8.76 -12.58 -6.08
C ALA A 81 9.10 -12.87 -7.55
N THR A 82 9.92 -13.90 -7.79
CA THR A 82 10.39 -14.30 -9.14
C THR A 82 9.27 -14.81 -10.06
N TRP A 83 8.19 -15.28 -9.47
CA TRP A 83 7.09 -16.02 -10.09
C TRP A 83 5.80 -15.20 -10.14
N CYS A 84 5.93 -13.87 -10.10
CA CYS A 84 4.79 -12.95 -10.19
C CYS A 84 4.23 -12.88 -11.63
N HIS A 85 3.76 -14.01 -12.16
CA HIS A 85 3.31 -14.20 -13.55
C HIS A 85 2.21 -13.21 -13.98
N ARG A 86 1.48 -12.62 -13.01
CA ARG A 86 0.38 -11.68 -13.27
C ARG A 86 0.79 -10.19 -13.21
N ALA A 87 2.00 -9.85 -12.73
CA ALA A 87 2.48 -8.46 -12.67
C ALA A 87 3.70 -8.17 -13.56
N VAL A 88 4.23 -9.16 -14.29
CA VAL A 88 5.39 -8.99 -15.18
C VAL A 88 5.09 -8.04 -16.35
N GLN A 89 3.82 -7.84 -16.71
CA GLN A 89 3.47 -7.14 -17.94
C GLN A 89 3.39 -5.62 -17.82
N LYS A 90 3.28 -5.05 -16.60
CA LYS A 90 3.15 -3.59 -16.41
C LYS A 90 4.20 -2.92 -15.51
N CYS A 91 5.02 -3.68 -14.78
CA CYS A 91 5.96 -3.07 -13.84
C CYS A 91 7.32 -2.78 -14.52
N LEU A 92 7.45 -1.62 -15.17
CA LEU A 92 8.72 -1.06 -15.69
C LEU A 92 9.81 -0.98 -14.61
N ILE A 93 9.40 -0.88 -13.34
CA ILE A 93 10.27 -0.87 -12.15
C ILE A 93 11.00 -2.21 -11.97
N CYS A 94 10.36 -3.36 -12.17
CA CYS A 94 11.03 -4.66 -12.06
C CYS A 94 12.18 -4.81 -13.06
N ARG A 95 12.02 -4.31 -14.30
CA ARG A 95 13.06 -4.41 -15.33
C ARG A 95 14.27 -3.51 -15.04
N ARG A 96 14.05 -2.35 -14.41
CA ARG A 96 15.11 -1.40 -14.02
C ARG A 96 15.85 -1.88 -12.77
N PHE A 97 15.12 -2.44 -11.79
CA PHE A 97 15.69 -2.93 -10.53
C PHE A 97 16.54 -4.20 -10.70
N MET A 98 16.10 -5.18 -11.51
CA MET A 98 16.93 -6.36 -11.84
C MET A 98 18.24 -5.97 -12.54
N LYS A 99 18.22 -4.91 -13.36
CA LYS A 99 19.43 -4.37 -14.01
C LYS A 99 20.38 -3.67 -13.02
N MET A 100 19.87 -3.19 -11.89
CA MET A 100 20.63 -2.48 -10.87
C MET A 100 21.25 -3.46 -9.87
N GLN A 101 20.53 -4.52 -9.48
CA GLN A 101 21.02 -5.61 -8.64
C GLN A 101 22.13 -6.43 -9.31
N LYS A 102 22.12 -6.58 -10.64
CA LYS A 102 23.18 -7.28 -11.39
C LYS A 102 24.45 -6.43 -11.63
N ARG A 103 24.45 -5.18 -11.15
CA ARG A 103 25.56 -4.21 -11.30
C ARG A 103 26.28 -3.89 -9.99
N MET A 104 25.76 -4.38 -8.86
CA MET A 104 26.54 -4.59 -7.64
C MET A 104 27.06 -6.02 -7.65
#